data_AF-A0A9W4D2C7-F1
#
_entry.id   AF-A0A9W4D2C7-F1
#
_cell.length_a   1.000
_cell.length_b   1.000
_cell.length_c   1.000
_cell.angle_alpha   90.00
_cell.angle_beta   90.00
_cell.angle_gamma   90.00
#
_symmetry.space_group_name_H-M   'P 1'
#
loop_
_entity.id
_entity.type
_entity.pdbx_description
1 polymer ?
#
loop_
_entity_poly.entity_id
_entity_poly.type
_entity_poly.pdbx_seq_one_letter_code
_entity_poly.pdbx_strand_id
1 'polypeptide(L)'
;MEFYGLVKDFRRAGYYETEQLRQLFKEIKAAIASGKLIALSGVVGCGKTLTLRRLQETLRKGGKILVSKSLSVDKSRASLATRKSDHNRSD
;
A
#
# COMPACT_ATOMS: atom_id res chain seq x y z
N MET A 1 25.76 20.78 -2.66
CA MET A 1 25.61 19.76 -1.60
C MET A 1 26.34 20.14 -0.32
N GLU A 2 27.48 20.84 -0.38
CA GLU A 2 28.28 21.19 0.81
C GLU A 2 27.66 22.27 1.70
N PHE A 3 26.99 23.29 1.14
CA PHE A 3 26.38 24.38 1.93
C PHE A 3 25.32 23.90 2.95
N TYR A 4 24.67 22.76 2.69
CA TYR A 4 23.65 22.17 3.57
C TYR A 4 24.14 20.89 4.28
N GLY A 5 25.42 20.54 4.15
CA GLY A 5 25.98 19.32 4.76
C GLY A 5 25.35 18.01 4.29
N LEU A 6 24.73 17.98 3.10
CA LEU A 6 24.05 16.78 2.60
C LEU A 6 25.07 15.76 2.10
N VAL A 7 25.18 14.63 2.82
CA VAL A 7 26.14 13.55 2.52
C VAL A 7 25.75 12.78 1.24
N LYS A 8 24.46 12.76 0.87
CA LYS A 8 23.95 12.06 -0.33
C LYS A 8 22.75 12.82 -0.93
N ASP A 9 22.54 12.65 -2.23
CA ASP A 9 21.31 13.07 -2.92
C ASP A 9 20.08 12.37 -2.32
N PHE A 10 18.95 13.07 -2.18
CA PHE A 10 17.71 12.51 -1.66
C PHE A 10 17.21 11.28 -2.44
N ARG A 11 17.41 11.24 -3.76
CA ARG A 11 17.06 10.07 -4.59
C ARG A 11 17.94 8.86 -4.28
N ARG A 12 19.14 9.09 -3.73
CA ARG A 12 20.14 8.06 -3.36
C ARG A 12 20.24 7.80 -1.86
N ALA A 13 19.52 8.56 -1.04
CA ALA A 13 19.53 8.44 0.42
C ALA A 13 18.88 7.13 0.92
N GLY A 14 18.05 6.50 0.10
CA GLY A 14 17.39 5.25 0.44
C GLY A 14 16.21 5.45 1.40
N TYR A 15 15.82 4.38 2.07
CA TYR A 15 14.75 4.44 3.07
C TYR A 15 15.33 4.79 4.43
N TYR A 16 14.75 5.80 5.08
CA TYR A 16 15.13 6.17 6.44
C TYR A 16 14.28 5.38 7.44
N GLU A 17 14.92 4.46 8.16
CA GLU A 17 14.29 3.71 9.24
C GLU A 17 14.65 4.33 10.58
N THR A 18 13.64 4.70 11.36
CA THR A 18 13.81 5.06 12.77
C THR A 18 13.68 3.83 13.65
N GLU A 19 14.20 3.88 14.87
CA GLU A 19 14.05 2.78 15.84
C GLU A 19 12.57 2.50 16.16
N GLN A 20 11.73 3.54 16.26
CA GLN A 20 10.29 3.35 16.47
C GLN A 20 9.65 2.60 15.31
N LEU A 21 10.03 2.93 14.07
CA LEU A 21 9.51 2.26 12.88
C LEU A 21 9.96 0.81 12.83
N ARG A 22 11.21 0.53 13.19
CA ARG A 22 11.77 -0.82 13.24
C ARG A 22 11.03 -1.72 14.24
N GLN A 23 10.71 -1.17 15.42
CA GLN A 23 9.94 -1.85 16.44
C GLN A 23 8.50 -2.13 15.97
N LEU A 24 7.83 -1.14 15.37
CA LEU A 24 6.50 -1.30 14.77
C LEU A 24 6.48 -2.44 13.73
N PHE A 25 7.50 -2.51 12.87
CA PHE A 25 7.62 -3.58 11.88
C PHE A 25 7.75 -4.96 12.52
N LYS A 26 8.47 -5.07 13.64
CA LYS A 26 8.63 -6.34 14.37
C LYS A 26 7.29 -6.81 14.95
N GLU A 27 6.55 -5.90 15.56
CA GLU A 27 5.24 -6.18 16.15
C GLU A 27 4.21 -6.58 15.08
N ILE A 28 4.16 -5.85 13.96
CA ILE A 28 3.25 -6.19 12.85
C ILE A 28 3.58 -7.57 12.28
N LYS A 29 4.87 -7.90 12.08
CA LYS A 29 5.27 -9.24 11.58
C LYS A 29 4.82 -10.35 12.53
N ALA A 30 4.95 -10.16 13.84
CA ALA A 30 4.48 -11.11 14.83
C ALA A 30 2.95 -11.25 14.79
N ALA A 31 2.22 -10.12 14.69
CA ALA A 31 0.77 -10.13 14.61
C ALA A 31 0.24 -10.81 13.33
N ILE A 32 0.92 -10.64 12.19
CA ILE A 32 0.61 -11.34 10.92
C ILE A 32 0.75 -12.85 11.09
N ALA A 33 1.84 -13.31 11.72
CA ALA A 33 2.04 -14.75 11.97
C ALA A 33 0.94 -15.35 12.87
N SER A 34 0.33 -14.55 13.74
CA SER A 34 -0.81 -14.97 14.55
C SER A 34 -2.18 -14.91 13.85
N GLY A 35 -2.23 -14.57 12.56
CA GLY A 35 -3.48 -14.55 11.77
C GLY A 35 -4.46 -13.43 12.13
N LYS A 36 -3.99 -12.34 12.75
CA LYS A 36 -4.84 -11.23 13.20
C LYS A 36 -5.17 -10.26 12.07
N LEU A 37 -6.34 -9.64 12.16
CA LEU A 37 -6.68 -8.44 11.37
C LEU A 37 -5.96 -7.22 11.97
N ILE A 38 -5.20 -6.50 11.14
CA ILE A 38 -4.40 -5.35 11.56
C ILE A 38 -4.81 -4.14 10.71
N ALA A 39 -5.18 -3.05 11.37
CA ALA A 39 -5.44 -1.77 10.72
C ALA A 39 -4.28 -0.81 10.95
N LEU A 40 -3.74 -0.21 9.88
CA LEU A 40 -2.72 0.84 9.96
C LEU A 40 -3.40 2.21 9.82
N SER A 41 -3.42 2.99 10.90
CA SER A 41 -4.03 4.33 10.97
C SER A 41 -2.99 5.42 11.21
N GLY A 42 -3.40 6.68 11.12
CA GLY A 42 -2.54 7.85 11.34
C GLY A 42 -2.92 9.05 10.47
N VAL A 43 -2.29 10.21 10.74
CA VAL A 43 -2.55 11.47 10.03
C VAL A 43 -2.17 11.42 8.55
N VAL A 44 -2.73 12.31 7.74
CA VAL A 44 -2.36 12.42 6.31
C VAL A 44 -0.86 12.71 6.18
N GLY A 45 -0.20 12.09 5.20
CA GLY A 45 1.23 12.30 4.96
C GLY A 45 2.19 11.56 5.89
N CYS A 46 1.73 10.87 6.95
CA CYS A 46 2.64 10.16 7.87
C CYS A 46 3.30 8.89 7.32
N GLY A 47 3.11 8.58 6.03
CA GLY A 47 3.78 7.44 5.39
C GLY A 47 3.07 6.08 5.51
N LYS A 48 1.78 6.01 5.88
CA LYS A 48 1.02 4.74 5.95
C LYS A 48 1.20 3.85 4.71
N THR A 49 1.01 4.43 3.53
CA THR A 49 1.14 3.73 2.25
C THR A 49 2.57 3.25 2.01
N LEU A 50 3.57 4.04 2.40
CA LEU A 50 4.99 3.68 2.30
C LEU A 50 5.33 2.52 3.24
N THR A 51 4.89 2.59 4.49
CA THR A 51 5.04 1.53 5.50
C THR A 51 4.42 0.22 5.04
N LEU A 52 3.16 0.24 4.57
CA LEU A 52 2.50 -0.95 4.02
C LEU A 52 3.24 -1.53 2.82
N ARG A 53 3.69 -0.68 1.89
CA ARG A 53 4.46 -1.13 0.72
C ARG A 53 5.75 -1.82 1.14
N ARG A 54 6.51 -1.22 2.07
CA ARG A 54 7.76 -1.79 2.60
C ARG A 54 7.55 -3.10 3.34
N LEU A 55 6.48 -3.19 4.13
CA LEU A 55 6.11 -4.41 4.82
C LEU A 55 5.81 -5.54 3.82
N GLN A 56 5.02 -5.26 2.78
CA GLN A 56 4.72 -6.24 1.72
C GLN A 56 5.98 -6.69 0.98
N GLU A 57 6.87 -5.75 0.61
CA GLU A 57 8.17 -6.07 -0.02
C GLU A 57 9.02 -6.98 0.88
N THR A 58 9.07 -6.69 2.18
CA THR A 58 9.84 -7.48 3.15
C THR A 58 9.26 -8.89 3.34
N LEU A 59 7.94 -9.01 3.43
CA LEU A 59 7.27 -10.29 3.58
C LEU A 59 7.44 -11.16 2.33
N ARG A 60 7.36 -10.57 1.12
CA ARG A 60 7.63 -11.27 -0.15
C ARG A 60 9.07 -11.78 -0.20
N LYS A 61 10.06 -10.96 0.16
CA LYS A 61 11.47 -11.36 0.21
C LYS A 61 11.72 -12.48 1.21
N GLY A 62 10.95 -12.54 2.30
CA GLY A 62 11.06 -13.60 3.29
C GLY A 62 10.62 -14.97 2.79
N GLY A 63 9.79 -15.06 1.74
CA GLY A 63 9.36 -16.32 1.11
C GLY A 63 8.46 -17.23 1.96
N LYS A 64 8.19 -16.88 3.21
CA LYS A 64 7.41 -17.70 4.16
C LYS A 64 5.90 -17.50 4.07
N ILE A 65 5.45 -16.40 3.47
CA ILE A 65 4.04 -15.98 3.46
C ILE A 65 3.69 -15.49 2.05
N LEU A 66 2.56 -15.96 1.52
CA LEU A 66 2.00 -15.43 0.27
C LEU A 66 1.39 -14.05 0.53
N VAL A 67 1.86 -13.04 -0.22
CA VAL A 67 1.42 -11.64 -0.02
C VAL A 67 0.58 -11.17 -1.21
N SER A 68 -0.73 -11.02 -0.98
CA SER A 68 -1.66 -10.38 -1.93
C SER A 68 -1.97 -8.93 -1.51
N LYS A 69 -2.34 -8.11 -2.49
CA LYS A 69 -2.76 -6.72 -2.27
C LYS A 69 -4.07 -6.47 -3.03
N SER A 70 -5.13 -6.15 -2.31
CA SER A 70 -6.35 -5.58 -2.89
C SER A 70 -6.29 -4.06 -2.81
N LEU A 71 -6.64 -3.38 -3.89
CA LEU A 71 -6.75 -1.92 -3.95
C LEU A 71 -8.21 -1.56 -4.17
N SER A 72 -8.81 -0.87 -3.21
CA SER A 72 -10.09 -0.21 -3.43
C SER A 72 -9.83 1.04 -4.26
N VAL A 73 -10.22 1.02 -5.52
CA VAL A 73 -10.33 2.22 -6.34
C VAL A 73 -11.72 2.81 -6.11
N ASP A 74 -11.79 4.11 -5.85
CA ASP A 74 -13.06 4.82 -5.85
C ASP A 74 -13.54 4.89 -7.31
N LYS A 75 -14.37 3.93 -7.71
CA LYS A 75 -15.01 3.97 -9.02
C LYS A 75 -16.15 4.96 -8.88
N SER A 76 -16.05 6.10 -9.58
CA SER A 76 -17.23 6.88 -9.90
C SER A 76 -18.31 5.91 -10.41
N ARG A 77 -19.48 5.92 -9.77
CA ARG A 77 -20.61 5.06 -10.15
C ARG A 77 -20.91 5.30 -11.63
N ALA A 78 -20.44 4.42 -12.50
CA ALA A 78 -20.89 4.40 -13.88
C ALA A 78 -22.33 3.87 -13.85
N SER A 79 -23.32 4.76 -13.95
CA SER A 79 -24.68 4.33 -14.22
C SER A 79 -24.71 3.78 -15.64
N LEU A 80 -24.68 2.46 -15.76
CA LEU A 80 -24.96 1.79 -17.02
C LEU A 80 -26.45 1.99 -17.29
N ALA A 81 -26.78 3.00 -18.09
CA ALA A 81 -28.10 3.08 -18.69
C ALA A 81 -28.22 1.90 -19.66
N THR A 82 -28.99 0.89 -19.30
CA THR A 82 -29.33 -0.24 -20.16
C THR A 82 -30.04 0.31 -21.40
N ARG A 83 -29.35 0.34 -22.56
CA ARG A 83 -30.01 0.60 -23.84
C ARG A 83 -31.09 -0.45 -24.03
N LYS A 84 -32.35 -0.03 -24.15
CA LYS A 84 -33.45 -0.89 -24.59
C LYS A 84 -33.07 -1.46 -25.95
N SER A 85 -33.13 -2.78 -26.08
CA SER A 85 -33.05 -3.49 -27.35
C SER A 85 -34.28 -3.11 -28.18
N ASP A 86 -34.09 -2.31 -29.22
CA ASP A 86 -35.12 -2.07 -30.21
C ASP A 86 -35.37 -3.37 -30.99
N HIS A 87 -36.54 -3.95 -30.72
CA HIS A 87 -37.12 -5.06 -31.47
C HIS A 87 -37.61 -4.49 -32.80
N ASN A 88 -36.77 -4.50 -33.83
CA ASN A 88 -37.24 -4.19 -35.18
C ASN A 88 -37.82 -5.46 -35.82
N ARG A 89 -39.14 -5.63 -35.67
CA ARG A 89 -39.98 -6.40 -36.59
C ARG A 89 -40.02 -5.64 -37.91
N SER A 90 -39.75 -6.31 -39.02
CA SER A 90 -40.22 -5.89 -40.34
C SER A 90 -40.49 -7.15 -41.15
N ASP A 91 -41.69 -7.17 -41.72
CA ASP A 91 -42.26 -8.21 -42.58
C ASP A 91 -41.40 -8.56 -43.81
#